data_AF-O52997-F1
#
_entry.id   AF-O52997-F1
#
_cell.length_a   1.000
_cell.length_b   1.000
_cell.length_c   1.000
_cell.angle_alpha   90.00
_cell.angle_beta   90.00
_cell.angle_gamma   90.00
#
_symmetry.space_group_name_H-M   'P 1'
#
loop_
_entity.id
_entity.type
_entity.pdbx_description
1 polymer ?
#
loop_
_entity_poly.entity_id
_entity_poly.type
_entity_poly.pdbx_seq_one_letter_code
_entity_poly.pdbx_strand_id
1 'polypeptide(L)'
;MRQNGQNAKIKKFAFMFVVMTFNSFAYAGMTQRTIFDVMVIASTCHVVVDTENSVGNSGRLIFGTYRKSMPSSVPSQDFTVRLFESGSTVQGCSAFRAGQIATLDFGNPGQLDAGGVVTRGVGDGIRVDVRAVDVQADYRGRLTQSNHSVNYPVEFATKGQFRFRAQPMFPANVKAGEYTGALTFVVSYQ
;
A
#
# COMPACT_ATOMS: atom_id res chain seq x y z
N MET A 1 -19.83 113.53 -30.76
CA MET A 1 -20.32 112.23 -31.29
C MET A 1 -19.34 111.15 -30.85
N ARG A 2 -19.87 110.08 -30.23
CA ARG A 2 -19.40 108.67 -30.14
C ARG A 2 -17.89 108.38 -30.31
N GLN A 3 -17.23 107.85 -29.25
CA GLN A 3 -16.78 106.43 -29.07
C GLN A 3 -15.68 106.01 -30.07
N ASN A 4 -14.60 105.26 -29.81
CA ASN A 4 -14.10 104.30 -28.81
C ASN A 4 -12.56 104.23 -29.07
N GLY A 5 -11.63 104.07 -28.12
CA GLY A 5 -11.41 102.91 -27.26
C GLY A 5 -10.32 101.99 -27.84
N GLN A 6 -9.14 101.88 -27.19
CA GLN A 6 -8.55 100.62 -26.69
C GLN A 6 -7.07 100.74 -26.23
N ASN A 7 -6.84 100.12 -25.07
CA ASN A 7 -5.59 99.96 -24.33
C ASN A 7 -4.74 98.81 -24.88
N ALA A 8 -3.41 98.95 -24.91
CA ALA A 8 -2.48 97.83 -25.04
C ALA A 8 -1.86 97.48 -23.68
N LYS A 9 -2.12 96.26 -23.20
CA LYS A 9 -1.76 95.72 -21.88
C LYS A 9 -0.31 95.22 -21.83
N ILE A 10 0.33 95.50 -20.70
CA ILE A 10 1.62 94.97 -20.23
C ILE A 10 1.51 93.44 -20.03
N LYS A 11 2.42 92.68 -20.64
CA LYS A 11 2.51 91.22 -20.52
C LYS A 11 3.05 90.84 -19.14
N LYS A 12 2.26 90.12 -18.34
CA LYS A 12 2.70 89.46 -17.10
C LYS A 12 3.15 88.04 -17.44
N PHE A 13 4.41 87.73 -17.17
CA PHE A 13 5.00 86.40 -17.33
C PHE A 13 4.62 85.56 -16.10
N ALA A 14 3.85 84.49 -16.28
CA ALA A 14 3.45 83.57 -15.22
C ALA A 14 4.47 82.41 -15.15
N PHE A 15 5.09 82.24 -13.98
CA PHE A 15 6.04 81.17 -13.68
C PHE A 15 5.26 79.94 -13.19
N MET A 16 5.26 78.86 -13.97
CA MET A 16 4.55 77.61 -13.68
C MET A 16 5.45 76.67 -12.87
N PHE A 17 5.11 76.44 -11.60
CA PHE A 17 5.78 75.48 -10.72
C PHE A 17 5.27 74.06 -11.02
N VAL A 18 6.13 73.22 -11.61
CA VAL A 18 5.85 71.79 -11.86
C VAL A 18 6.22 71.00 -10.60
N VAL A 19 5.23 70.37 -9.96
CA VAL A 19 5.43 69.45 -8.84
C VAL A 19 5.70 68.06 -9.40
N MET A 20 6.95 67.60 -9.32
CA MET A 20 7.31 66.20 -9.58
C MET A 20 7.01 65.35 -8.35
N THR A 21 5.96 64.53 -8.41
CA THR A 21 5.69 63.48 -7.43
C THR A 21 6.55 62.26 -7.76
N PHE A 22 7.62 62.06 -6.98
CA PHE A 22 8.38 60.81 -6.97
C PHE A 22 7.51 59.72 -6.34
N ASN A 23 6.98 58.81 -7.15
CA ASN A 23 6.41 57.55 -6.68
C ASN A 23 7.56 56.61 -6.29
N SER A 24 7.81 56.45 -5.00
CA SER A 24 8.67 55.40 -4.47
C SER A 24 8.00 54.05 -4.71
N PHE A 25 8.43 53.31 -5.74
CA PHE A 25 8.10 51.90 -5.89
C PHE A 25 8.80 51.13 -4.75
N ALA A 26 8.04 50.80 -3.70
CA ALA A 26 8.49 49.89 -2.67
C ALA A 26 8.52 48.47 -3.26
N TYR A 27 9.69 47.97 -3.61
CA TYR A 27 9.91 46.56 -3.88
C TYR A 27 9.79 45.80 -2.55
N ALA A 28 8.60 45.26 -2.26
CA ALA A 28 8.43 44.28 -1.21
C ALA A 28 9.25 43.03 -1.60
N GLY A 29 10.35 42.78 -0.89
CA GLY A 29 11.17 41.60 -1.09
C GLY A 29 10.33 40.34 -0.93
N MET A 30 10.14 39.60 -2.03
CA MET A 30 9.44 38.33 -2.04
C MET A 30 10.24 37.32 -1.21
N THR A 31 9.80 37.08 0.03
CA THR A 31 10.34 36.03 0.89
C THR A 31 9.66 34.71 0.52
N GLN A 32 10.33 33.90 -0.28
CA GLN A 32 9.84 32.55 -0.62
C GLN A 32 10.21 31.59 0.51
N ARG A 33 9.21 31.18 1.29
CA ARG A 33 9.37 30.13 2.32
C ARG A 33 9.11 28.77 1.68
N THR A 34 10.17 27.99 1.46
CA THR A 34 10.06 26.58 1.08
C THR A 34 10.06 25.72 2.34
N ILE A 35 8.92 25.10 2.65
CA ILE A 35 8.81 24.13 3.74
C ILE A 35 9.10 22.76 3.14
N PHE A 36 10.13 22.08 3.65
CA PHE A 36 10.45 20.70 3.30
C PHE A 36 9.96 19.81 4.43
N ASP A 37 8.93 19.01 4.19
CA ASP A 37 8.58 17.89 5.04
C ASP A 37 9.34 16.65 4.55
N VAL A 38 10.26 16.16 5.36
CA VAL A 38 11.04 14.95 5.05
C VAL A 38 10.77 13.92 6.14
N MET A 39 10.18 12.79 5.77
CA MET A 39 9.95 11.66 6.67
C MET A 39 11.15 10.70 6.55
N VAL A 40 12.00 10.65 7.58
CA VAL A 40 13.08 9.66 7.65
C VAL A 40 12.49 8.34 8.14
N ILE A 41 12.49 7.33 7.27
CA ILE A 41 11.95 6.00 7.55
C ILE A 41 13.11 5.03 7.60
N ALA A 42 13.49 4.61 8.81
CA ALA A 42 14.52 3.59 9.07
C ALA A 42 13.92 2.33 9.71
N SER A 43 12.61 2.13 9.57
CA SER A 43 11.89 1.04 10.20
C SER A 43 12.04 -0.25 9.39
N THR A 44 12.56 -1.29 10.05
CA THR A 44 12.42 -2.67 9.62
C THR A 44 11.15 -3.23 10.25
N CYS A 45 10.22 -3.76 9.45
CA CYS A 45 9.06 -4.46 10.01
C CYS A 45 9.45 -5.88 10.39
N HIS A 46 8.94 -6.38 11.50
CA HIS A 46 8.94 -7.82 11.77
C HIS A 46 7.57 -8.41 11.51
N VAL A 47 7.55 -9.66 11.05
CA VAL A 47 6.35 -10.33 10.55
C VAL A 47 5.99 -11.50 11.48
N VAL A 48 4.71 -11.60 11.80
CA VAL A 48 4.13 -12.72 12.55
C VAL A 48 2.97 -13.28 11.72
N VAL A 49 2.89 -14.61 11.62
CA VAL A 49 1.76 -15.27 10.96
C VAL A 49 0.88 -15.92 12.01
N ASP A 50 -0.31 -15.35 12.17
CA ASP A 50 -1.33 -15.87 13.06
C ASP A 50 -2.32 -16.74 12.30
N THR A 51 -2.83 -17.76 12.96
CA THR A 51 -3.88 -18.64 12.44
C THR A 51 -4.96 -18.74 13.50
N GLU A 52 -6.24 -18.86 13.10
CA GLU A 52 -7.35 -18.85 14.07
C GLU A 52 -7.25 -19.93 15.15
N ASN A 53 -6.54 -21.03 14.86
CA ASN A 53 -6.42 -22.19 15.75
C ASN A 53 -5.03 -22.35 16.41
N SER A 54 -4.12 -21.38 16.24
CA SER A 54 -2.77 -21.43 16.85
C SER A 54 -2.41 -20.11 17.51
N VAL A 55 -2.27 -20.12 18.85
CA VAL A 55 -1.68 -19.01 19.60
C VAL A 55 -0.15 -19.24 19.63
N GLY A 56 0.61 -18.33 19.03
CA GLY A 56 2.06 -18.44 18.88
C GLY A 56 2.44 -18.68 17.42
N ASN A 57 3.41 -17.88 16.96
CA ASN A 57 3.93 -17.72 15.60
C ASN A 57 4.39 -19.05 14.94
N SER A 58 3.48 -19.98 14.70
CA SER A 58 3.78 -21.28 14.13
C SER A 58 3.70 -21.27 12.60
N GLY A 59 2.97 -20.31 12.02
CA GLY A 59 2.73 -20.23 10.57
C GLY A 59 2.13 -21.51 9.97
N ARG A 60 1.61 -22.41 10.80
CA ARG A 60 1.23 -23.77 10.40
C ARG A 60 -0.28 -23.90 10.34
N LEU A 61 -0.78 -24.25 9.15
CA LEU A 61 -2.19 -24.54 8.92
C LEU A 61 -2.44 -26.05 8.95
N ILE A 62 -3.40 -26.49 9.76
CA ILE A 62 -3.83 -27.88 9.86
C ILE A 62 -5.27 -27.98 9.37
N PHE A 63 -5.46 -28.68 8.24
CA PHE A 63 -6.76 -28.83 7.60
C PHE A 63 -7.52 -30.09 8.03
N GLY A 64 -6.89 -31.01 8.77
CA GLY A 64 -7.51 -32.25 9.21
C GLY A 64 -7.59 -33.32 8.13
N THR A 65 -8.58 -34.21 8.23
CA THR A 65 -8.65 -35.45 7.43
C THR A 65 -9.76 -35.39 6.39
N TYR A 66 -9.39 -35.57 5.12
CA TYR A 66 -10.34 -35.79 4.03
C TYR A 66 -10.70 -37.28 3.89
N ARG A 67 -12.00 -37.62 3.91
CA ARG A 67 -12.47 -39.00 3.73
C ARG A 67 -12.93 -39.23 2.30
N LYS A 68 -12.19 -40.02 1.51
CA LYS A 68 -12.56 -40.34 0.11
C LYS A 68 -13.94 -40.99 -0.04
N SER A 69 -14.38 -41.78 0.95
CA SER A 69 -15.66 -42.49 0.93
C SER A 69 -16.87 -41.59 1.20
N MET A 70 -16.65 -40.39 1.75
CA MET A 70 -17.67 -39.41 2.06
C MET A 70 -17.11 -38.05 1.64
N PRO A 71 -17.34 -37.60 0.39
CA PRO A 71 -16.74 -36.38 -0.12
C PRO A 71 -17.39 -35.14 0.53
N SER A 72 -17.12 -34.93 1.81
CA SER A 72 -17.32 -33.65 2.48
C SER A 72 -16.12 -32.75 2.18
N SER A 73 -16.40 -31.48 1.94
CA SER A 73 -15.34 -30.48 1.80
C SER A 73 -14.58 -30.37 3.12
N VAL A 74 -13.25 -30.39 3.05
CA VAL A 74 -12.43 -29.97 4.19
C VAL A 74 -12.63 -28.46 4.40
N PRO A 75 -12.84 -27.98 5.63
CA PRO A 75 -13.02 -26.56 5.88
C PRO A 75 -11.80 -25.72 5.47
N SER A 76 -12.05 -24.51 4.99
CA SER A 76 -11.00 -23.51 4.80
C SER A 76 -10.45 -23.05 6.14
N GLN A 77 -9.19 -22.61 6.16
CA GLN A 77 -8.57 -21.99 7.32
C GLN A 77 -8.12 -20.57 6.95
N ASP A 78 -8.42 -19.61 7.81
CA ASP A 78 -7.95 -18.23 7.64
C ASP A 78 -6.64 -18.04 8.41
N PHE A 79 -5.74 -17.26 7.82
CA PHE A 79 -4.51 -16.80 8.46
C PHE A 79 -4.31 -15.31 8.24
N THR A 80 -3.62 -14.69 9.18
CA THR A 80 -3.34 -13.26 9.17
C THR A 80 -1.84 -13.05 9.21
N VAL A 81 -1.32 -12.34 8.23
CA VAL A 81 0.04 -11.80 8.26
C VAL A 81 -0.03 -10.47 9.01
N ARG A 82 0.59 -10.41 10.18
CA ARG A 82 0.72 -9.19 10.97
C ARG A 82 2.13 -8.64 10.87
N LEU A 83 2.21 -7.33 10.69
CA LEU A 83 3.47 -6.59 10.71
C LEU A 83 3.48 -5.63 11.87
N PHE A 84 4.65 -5.54 12.48
CA PHE A 84 4.92 -4.73 13.64
C PHE A 84 6.22 -3.96 13.41
N GLU A 85 6.30 -2.77 13.96
CA GLU A 85 7.58 -2.08 14.08
C GLU A 85 8.58 -2.92 14.88
N SER A 86 9.86 -2.83 14.52
CA SER A 86 10.91 -3.55 15.26
C SER A 86 10.89 -3.17 16.75
N GLY A 87 10.71 -4.15 17.62
CA GLY A 87 10.58 -3.95 19.07
C GLY A 87 9.20 -3.49 19.56
N SER A 88 8.22 -3.28 18.67
CA SER A 88 6.85 -2.91 19.03
C SER A 88 5.97 -4.15 19.23
N THR A 89 5.09 -4.09 20.23
CA THR A 89 3.96 -5.03 20.39
C THR A 89 2.66 -4.49 19.80
N VAL A 90 2.67 -3.24 19.33
CA VAL A 90 1.55 -2.59 18.64
C VAL A 90 1.65 -2.91 17.16
N GLN A 91 0.58 -3.50 16.63
CA GLN A 91 0.44 -3.84 15.22
C GLN A 91 0.50 -2.58 14.35
N GLY A 92 1.17 -2.69 13.21
CA GLY A 92 1.41 -1.62 12.27
C GLY A 92 2.89 -1.45 11.97
N CYS A 93 3.18 -0.96 10.77
CA CYS A 93 4.55 -0.64 10.39
C CYS A 93 4.58 0.65 9.56
N SER A 94 5.39 1.60 10.01
CA SER A 94 5.60 2.89 9.34
C SER A 94 6.44 2.77 8.08
N ALA A 95 7.17 1.66 7.89
CA ALA A 95 7.97 1.41 6.69
C ALA A 95 7.14 1.53 5.41
N PHE A 96 5.87 1.14 5.46
CA PHE A 96 4.95 1.27 4.33
C PHE A 96 4.74 2.71 3.88
N ARG A 97 4.91 3.72 4.76
CA ARG A 97 4.81 5.14 4.40
C ARG A 97 5.93 5.61 3.47
N ALA A 98 6.99 4.82 3.31
CA ALA A 98 8.07 5.11 2.37
C ALA A 98 7.65 4.87 0.91
N GLY A 99 6.59 4.09 0.70
CA GLY A 99 6.04 3.78 -0.60
C GLY A 99 4.58 4.19 -0.75
N GLN A 100 4.05 4.03 -1.96
CA GLN A 100 2.63 4.16 -2.26
C GLN A 100 1.91 2.82 -2.17
N ILE A 101 2.63 1.72 -2.42
CA ILE A 101 2.07 0.37 -2.51
C ILE A 101 2.88 -0.59 -1.64
N ALA A 102 2.16 -1.45 -0.94
CA ALA A 102 2.72 -2.62 -0.26
C ALA A 102 2.40 -3.88 -1.06
N THR A 103 3.41 -4.70 -1.34
CA THR A 103 3.27 -5.96 -2.07
C THR A 103 3.62 -7.12 -1.17
N LEU A 104 2.74 -8.11 -1.10
CA LEU A 104 3.03 -9.43 -0.56
C LEU A 104 3.21 -10.38 -1.75
N ASP A 105 4.46 -10.78 -1.97
CA ASP A 105 4.84 -11.68 -3.06
C ASP A 105 5.03 -13.10 -2.52
N PHE A 106 4.29 -14.07 -3.08
CA PHE A 106 4.19 -15.42 -2.53
C PHE A 106 4.95 -16.46 -3.38
N GLY A 107 5.53 -17.43 -2.68
CA GLY A 107 6.07 -18.65 -3.28
C GLY A 107 7.53 -18.53 -3.70
N ASN A 108 8.34 -19.45 -3.19
CA ASN A 108 9.63 -19.79 -3.79
C ASN A 108 9.44 -20.79 -4.95
N PRO A 109 10.45 -20.99 -5.81
CA PRO A 109 10.40 -22.01 -6.86
C PRO A 109 9.93 -23.38 -6.33
N GLY A 110 8.90 -23.94 -6.98
CA GLY A 110 8.32 -25.23 -6.63
C GLY A 110 7.36 -25.24 -5.43
N GLN A 111 7.00 -24.07 -4.87
CA GLN A 111 5.94 -23.94 -3.86
C GLN A 111 4.56 -23.64 -4.48
N LEU A 112 4.52 -23.00 -5.64
CA LEU A 112 3.31 -22.71 -6.41
C LEU A 112 3.39 -23.36 -7.80
N ASP A 113 2.25 -23.79 -8.31
CA ASP A 113 2.05 -24.14 -9.72
C ASP A 113 0.75 -23.50 -10.27
N ALA A 114 0.28 -23.92 -11.44
CA ALA A 114 -0.96 -23.43 -12.02
C ALA A 114 -2.21 -23.78 -11.19
N GLY A 115 -2.13 -24.79 -10.32
CA GLY A 115 -3.22 -25.28 -9.49
C GLY A 115 -3.29 -24.64 -8.10
N GLY A 116 -2.19 -24.07 -7.61
CA GLY A 116 -2.10 -23.38 -6.32
C GLY A 116 -0.84 -23.75 -5.55
N VAL A 117 -0.89 -23.75 -4.22
CA VAL A 117 0.22 -24.18 -3.37
C VAL A 117 0.42 -25.69 -3.52
N VAL A 118 1.63 -26.08 -3.86
CA VAL A 118 2.04 -27.47 -4.04
C VAL A 118 2.15 -28.15 -2.68
N THR A 119 1.48 -29.29 -2.54
CA THR A 119 1.71 -30.22 -1.43
C THR A 119 2.43 -31.46 -1.94
N ARG A 120 3.26 -32.05 -1.07
CA ARG A 120 4.01 -33.28 -1.29
C ARG A 120 3.51 -34.37 -0.35
N GLY A 121 3.42 -35.60 -0.86
CA GLY A 121 2.91 -36.74 -0.10
C GLY A 121 2.87 -38.04 -0.91
N VAL A 122 2.05 -39.00 -0.47
CA VAL A 122 1.99 -40.37 -1.02
C VAL A 122 1.59 -40.43 -2.51
N GLY A 123 1.00 -39.35 -3.05
CA GLY A 123 0.67 -39.26 -4.47
C GLY A 123 0.70 -37.86 -5.06
N ASP A 124 1.20 -36.87 -4.31
CA ASP A 124 1.09 -35.44 -4.62
C ASP A 124 -0.32 -35.05 -5.12
N GLY A 125 -0.42 -33.94 -5.86
CA GLY A 125 -1.64 -33.56 -6.57
C GLY A 125 -2.71 -32.83 -5.73
N ILE A 126 -2.63 -32.82 -4.40
CA ILE A 126 -3.43 -31.88 -3.60
C ILE A 126 -2.84 -30.49 -3.75
N ARG A 127 -3.70 -29.49 -3.97
CA ARG A 127 -3.32 -28.08 -3.97
C ARG A 127 -4.02 -27.33 -2.85
N VAL A 128 -3.39 -26.31 -2.32
CA VAL A 128 -4.05 -25.37 -1.42
C VAL A 128 -4.32 -24.08 -2.18
N ASP A 129 -5.59 -23.74 -2.31
CA ASP A 129 -6.06 -22.48 -2.87
C ASP A 129 -5.92 -21.41 -1.79
N VAL A 130 -4.98 -20.47 -1.99
CA VAL A 130 -4.78 -19.34 -1.09
C VAL A 130 -5.30 -18.08 -1.76
N ARG A 131 -6.09 -17.27 -1.05
CA ARG A 131 -6.68 -16.02 -1.56
C ARG A 131 -6.64 -14.92 -0.51
N ALA A 132 -6.42 -13.68 -0.96
CA ALA A 132 -6.63 -12.52 -0.11
C ALA A 132 -8.12 -12.34 0.21
N VAL A 133 -8.43 -12.06 1.47
CA VAL A 133 -9.81 -11.82 1.97
C VAL A 133 -10.10 -10.33 2.04
N ASP A 134 -9.07 -9.52 2.26
CA ASP A 134 -9.18 -8.06 2.38
C ASP A 134 -9.75 -7.43 1.11
N VAL A 135 -10.69 -6.51 1.26
CA VAL A 135 -11.32 -5.83 0.11
C VAL A 135 -10.37 -4.87 -0.61
N GLN A 136 -9.30 -4.45 0.07
CA GLN A 136 -8.27 -3.54 -0.43
C GLN A 136 -7.19 -4.24 -1.26
N ALA A 137 -7.16 -5.57 -1.27
CA ALA A 137 -6.25 -6.33 -2.11
C ALA A 137 -6.65 -6.15 -3.59
N ASP A 138 -5.68 -5.82 -4.44
CA ASP A 138 -5.88 -5.71 -5.89
C ASP A 138 -6.19 -7.08 -6.54
N TYR A 139 -5.62 -8.15 -5.97
CA TYR A 139 -5.82 -9.53 -6.40
C TYR A 139 -6.38 -10.39 -5.26
N ARG A 140 -7.58 -10.92 -5.48
CA ARG A 140 -8.29 -11.82 -4.55
C ARG A 140 -8.58 -13.19 -5.16
N GLY A 141 -7.96 -13.48 -6.30
CA GLY A 141 -8.01 -14.79 -6.94
C GLY A 141 -7.11 -15.80 -6.25
N ARG A 142 -7.08 -17.02 -6.80
CA ARG A 142 -6.17 -18.06 -6.33
C ARG A 142 -4.73 -17.68 -6.62
N LEU A 143 -3.89 -17.71 -5.59
CA LEU A 143 -2.45 -17.60 -5.75
C LEU A 143 -1.91 -18.81 -6.52
N THR A 144 -1.19 -18.54 -7.61
CA THR A 144 -0.62 -19.52 -8.54
C THR A 144 0.75 -19.05 -8.97
N GLN A 145 1.53 -19.91 -9.63
CA GLN A 145 2.85 -19.51 -10.14
C GLN A 145 2.80 -18.26 -11.04
N SER A 146 1.72 -18.04 -11.79
CA SER A 146 1.57 -16.85 -12.64
C SER A 146 0.98 -15.64 -11.92
N ASN A 147 0.23 -15.85 -10.83
CA ASN A 147 -0.45 -14.80 -10.08
C ASN A 147 -0.16 -15.00 -8.59
N HIS A 148 0.96 -14.46 -8.12
CA HIS A 148 1.46 -14.71 -6.77
C HIS A 148 1.75 -13.43 -5.97
N SER A 149 1.54 -12.27 -6.57
CA SER A 149 1.72 -10.99 -5.89
C SER A 149 0.36 -10.39 -5.55
N VAL A 150 0.23 -9.85 -4.34
CA VAL A 150 -0.96 -9.12 -3.88
C VAL A 150 -0.53 -7.74 -3.41
N ASN A 151 -1.09 -6.71 -4.02
CA ASN A 151 -0.80 -5.32 -3.71
C ASN A 151 -1.90 -4.70 -2.85
N TYR A 152 -1.47 -3.80 -1.97
CA TYR A 152 -2.32 -3.09 -1.05
C TYR A 152 -1.96 -1.59 -1.04
N PRO A 153 -2.97 -0.70 -0.93
CA PRO A 153 -2.71 0.72 -0.75
C PRO A 153 -2.02 0.97 0.60
N VAL A 154 -1.10 1.92 0.63
CA VAL A 154 -0.31 2.26 1.83
C VAL A 154 -1.16 2.55 3.07
N GLU A 155 -2.30 3.23 2.92
CA GLU A 155 -3.21 3.55 4.04
C GLU A 155 -3.76 2.30 4.72
N PHE A 156 -3.96 1.21 3.96
CA PHE A 156 -4.32 -0.08 4.52
C PHE A 156 -3.10 -0.79 5.11
N ALA A 157 -2.00 -0.83 4.35
CA ALA A 157 -0.80 -1.58 4.71
C ALA A 157 -0.14 -1.09 6.01
N THR A 158 -0.17 0.21 6.29
CA THR A 158 0.34 0.80 7.54
C THR A 158 -0.32 0.25 8.81
N LYS A 159 -1.53 -0.32 8.71
CA LYS A 159 -2.21 -1.02 9.82
C LYS A 159 -1.57 -2.37 10.15
N GLY A 160 -0.70 -2.88 9.27
CA GLY A 160 0.10 -4.08 9.45
C GLY A 160 -0.72 -5.35 9.59
N GLN A 161 -1.83 -5.50 8.84
CA GLN A 161 -2.67 -6.69 8.91
C GLN A 161 -3.20 -7.06 7.53
N PHE A 162 -2.91 -8.29 7.11
CA PHE A 162 -3.31 -8.82 5.82
C PHE A 162 -3.92 -10.21 6.04
N ARG A 163 -5.15 -10.41 5.56
CA ARG A 163 -5.93 -11.62 5.81
C ARG A 163 -6.03 -12.46 4.55
N PHE A 164 -5.79 -13.75 4.73
CA PHE A 164 -5.82 -14.74 3.68
C PHE A 164 -6.63 -15.95 4.10
N ARG A 165 -7.23 -16.61 3.12
CA ARG A 165 -7.94 -17.87 3.28
C ARG A 165 -7.24 -18.96 2.51
N ALA A 166 -7.02 -20.09 3.14
CA ALA A 166 -6.44 -21.28 2.54
C ALA A 166 -7.49 -22.40 2.49
N GLN A 167 -7.66 -23.02 1.32
CA GLN A 167 -8.62 -24.10 1.09
C GLN A 167 -7.95 -25.25 0.35
N PRO A 168 -7.84 -26.45 0.95
CA PRO A 168 -7.35 -27.63 0.25
C PRO A 168 -8.31 -28.04 -0.87
N MET A 169 -7.73 -28.45 -1.99
CA MET A 169 -8.42 -28.94 -3.18
C MET A 169 -7.99 -30.37 -3.47
N PHE A 170 -8.97 -31.28 -3.44
CA PHE A 170 -8.74 -32.71 -3.62
C PHE A 170 -9.14 -33.12 -5.04
N PRO A 171 -8.20 -33.59 -5.88
CA PRO A 171 -8.55 -34.19 -7.16
C PRO A 171 -9.20 -35.57 -6.94
N ALA A 172 -9.98 -36.04 -7.92
CA ALA A 172 -10.70 -37.31 -7.81
C ALA A 172 -9.78 -38.53 -7.59
N ASN A 173 -8.56 -38.48 -8.12
CA ASN A 173 -7.56 -39.55 -8.04
C ASN A 173 -6.59 -39.41 -6.85
N VAL A 174 -6.92 -38.60 -5.84
CA VAL A 174 -6.06 -38.41 -4.66
C VAL A 174 -5.74 -39.74 -3.95
N LYS A 175 -4.48 -39.95 -3.58
CA LYS A 175 -4.05 -41.14 -2.82
C LYS A 175 -4.21 -40.92 -1.32
N ALA A 176 -4.52 -41.99 -0.58
CA ALA A 176 -4.57 -41.91 0.88
C ALA A 176 -3.15 -41.75 1.45
N GLY A 177 -2.98 -40.83 2.39
CA GLY A 177 -1.69 -40.54 3.01
C GLY A 177 -1.62 -39.12 3.57
N GLU A 178 -0.48 -38.78 4.16
CA GLU A 178 -0.19 -37.42 4.62
C GLU A 178 0.31 -36.55 3.46
N TYR A 179 -0.04 -35.27 3.52
CA TYR A 179 0.36 -34.26 2.55
C TYR A 179 0.82 -33.02 3.30
N THR A 180 1.98 -32.48 2.89
CA THR A 180 2.56 -31.28 3.49
C THR A 180 3.00 -30.31 2.41
N GLY A 181 2.86 -29.02 2.65
CA GLY A 181 3.26 -27.96 1.73
C GLY A 181 3.87 -26.80 2.50
N ALA A 182 4.53 -25.91 1.77
CA ALA A 182 5.07 -24.69 2.31
C ALA A 182 4.78 -23.54 1.34
N LEU A 183 4.44 -22.39 1.88
CA LEU A 183 4.27 -21.16 1.13
C LEU A 183 5.06 -20.06 1.84
N THR A 184 6.11 -19.61 1.19
CA THR A 184 6.91 -18.47 1.64
C THR A 184 6.32 -17.19 1.06
N PHE A 185 6.61 -16.05 1.66
CA PHE A 185 6.29 -14.76 1.07
C PHE A 185 7.34 -13.72 1.44
N VAL A 186 7.40 -12.66 0.63
CA VAL A 186 8.22 -11.47 0.85
C VAL A 186 7.31 -10.26 0.88
N VAL A 187 7.56 -9.34 1.81
CA VAL A 187 6.86 -8.06 1.87
C VAL A 187 7.78 -6.98 1.35
N SER A 188 7.33 -6.25 0.33
CA SER A 188 8.03 -5.10 -0.21
C SER A 188 7.15 -3.85 -0.20
N TYR A 189 7.77 -2.68 -0.16
CA TYR A 189 7.12 -1.38 -0.22
C TYR A 189 7.87 -0.51 -1.24
N GLN A 190 7.13 0.13 -2.13
CA GLN A 190 7.64 0.95 -3.23
C GLN A 190 6.83 2.23 -3.36
#